data_AF-A0AAJ6ZEZ9-F1
#
_entry.id   AF-A0AAJ6ZEZ9-F1
#
_cell.length_a   1.000
_cell.length_b   1.000
_cell.length_c   1.000
_cell.angle_alpha   90.00
_cell.angle_beta   90.00
_cell.angle_gamma   90.00
#
_symmetry.space_group_name_H-M   'P 1'
#
loop_
_entity.id
_entity.type
_entity.pdbx_description
1 polymer ?
#
loop_
_entity_poly.entity_id
_entity_poly.type
_entity_poly.pdbx_seq_one_letter_code
_entity_poly.pdbx_strand_id
1 'polypeptide(L)'
;MEDIANVPIRKRGRPAGKCRKPLNREQRKARNAQYERERRGEIAEATSQLMEAIGLDASSSVSVSNLLNIALDHIKNKLTPTQSIETLRKRNDDLCKEIQDLENLLSKQQKKQKKDSSSSKTNKRGIKRKAENEPPSNIIEEQDNKRFVEKSEYDFEMESDDLWSCLG
;
A
#
# COMPACT_ATOMS: atom_id res chain seq x y z
N MET A 1 -70.91 0.26 19.66
CA MET A 1 -70.12 1.48 19.45
C MET A 1 -69.46 1.76 20.79
N GLU A 2 -68.15 1.48 20.91
CA GLU A 2 -67.44 1.66 22.18
C GLU A 2 -66.66 2.98 22.15
N ASP A 3 -66.88 3.76 23.19
CA ASP A 3 -66.35 5.11 23.39
C ASP A 3 -64.82 5.09 23.47
N ILE A 4 -64.18 5.79 22.55
CA ILE A 4 -62.73 5.99 22.52
C ILE A 4 -62.38 6.95 23.65
N ALA A 5 -62.02 6.38 24.79
CA ALA A 5 -61.60 7.11 25.98
C ALA A 5 -60.51 8.14 25.67
N ASN A 6 -60.80 9.35 26.14
CA ASN A 6 -60.04 10.59 26.03
C ASN A 6 -58.65 10.45 26.68
N VAL A 7 -57.61 10.16 25.88
CA VAL A 7 -56.22 10.07 26.37
C VAL A 7 -55.64 11.49 26.50
N PRO A 8 -55.08 11.89 27.67
CA PRO A 8 -54.54 13.23 27.87
C PRO A 8 -53.45 13.60 26.86
N ILE A 9 -53.67 14.70 26.12
CA ILE A 9 -52.70 15.26 25.17
C ILE A 9 -51.49 15.81 25.95
N ARG A 10 -50.30 15.27 25.68
CA ARG A 10 -49.05 15.78 26.27
C ARG A 10 -48.78 17.20 25.75
N LYS A 11 -48.66 18.17 26.66
CA LYS A 11 -48.46 19.60 26.34
C LYS A 11 -47.06 19.96 25.75
N ARG A 12 -46.11 19.01 25.66
CA ARG A 12 -44.78 19.23 25.08
C ARG A 12 -44.29 17.98 24.31
N GLY A 13 -43.70 18.20 23.13
CA GLY A 13 -43.13 17.17 22.24
C GLY A 13 -43.80 17.09 20.86
N ARG A 14 -43.18 16.40 19.90
CA ARG A 14 -43.74 16.15 18.55
C ARG A 14 -45.12 15.51 18.68
N PRO A 15 -46.13 15.95 17.90
CA PRO A 15 -47.45 15.34 17.91
C PRO A 15 -47.32 13.84 17.63
N ALA A 16 -48.04 13.02 18.40
CA ALA A 16 -48.09 11.59 18.14
C ALA A 16 -48.53 11.41 16.68
N GLY A 17 -47.68 10.78 15.85
CA GLY A 17 -48.02 10.52 14.46
C GLY A 17 -49.40 9.88 14.40
N LYS A 18 -50.32 10.48 13.64
CA LYS A 18 -51.71 10.06 13.51
C LYS A 18 -51.73 8.54 13.25
N CYS A 19 -52.41 7.78 14.12
CA CYS A 19 -52.57 6.32 14.04
C CYS A 19 -51.40 5.42 14.48
N ARG A 20 -50.34 5.90 15.16
CA ARG A 20 -49.36 5.00 15.77
C ARG A 20 -49.83 4.49 17.14
N LYS A 21 -50.16 3.20 17.25
CA LYS A 21 -50.32 2.55 18.56
C LYS A 21 -48.98 2.68 19.32
N PRO A 22 -48.94 3.32 20.49
CA PRO A 22 -47.71 3.44 21.26
C PRO A 22 -47.22 2.04 21.64
N LEU A 23 -45.94 1.75 21.41
CA LEU A 23 -45.34 0.46 21.77
C LEU A 23 -45.46 0.23 23.28
N ASN A 24 -45.89 -0.97 23.65
CA ASN A 24 -45.94 -1.38 25.05
C ASN A 24 -44.52 -1.34 25.66
N ARG A 25 -44.42 -1.23 26.99
CA ARG A 25 -43.13 -1.16 27.71
C ARG A 25 -42.20 -2.31 27.32
N GLU A 26 -42.74 -3.53 27.22
CA GLU A 26 -42.01 -4.72 26.81
C GLU A 26 -41.53 -4.66 25.36
N GLN A 27 -42.38 -4.20 24.44
CA GLN A 27 -42.02 -4.03 23.03
C GLN A 27 -40.91 -2.98 22.85
N ARG A 28 -40.94 -1.88 23.62
CA ARG A 28 -39.86 -0.89 23.63
C ARG A 28 -38.56 -1.48 24.17
N LYS A 29 -38.62 -2.28 25.23
CA LYS A 29 -37.45 -2.96 25.81
C LYS A 29 -36.85 -3.96 24.81
N ALA A 30 -37.68 -4.78 24.17
CA ALA A 30 -37.25 -5.75 23.16
C ALA A 30 -36.58 -5.06 21.96
N ARG A 31 -37.20 -3.98 21.45
CA ARG A 31 -36.66 -3.17 20.36
C ARG A 31 -35.31 -2.54 20.71
N ASN A 32 -35.18 -1.92 21.89
CA ASN A 32 -33.90 -1.35 22.31
C ASN A 32 -32.82 -2.41 22.51
N ALA A 33 -33.19 -3.59 23.02
CA ALA A 33 -32.26 -4.71 23.17
C ALA A 33 -31.81 -5.29 21.82
N GLN A 34 -32.66 -5.20 20.77
CA GLN A 34 -32.26 -5.52 19.41
C GLN A 34 -31.23 -4.51 18.89
N TYR A 35 -31.54 -3.20 18.94
CA TYR A 35 -30.61 -2.17 18.46
C TYR A 35 -29.27 -2.20 19.19
N GLU A 36 -29.26 -2.46 20.50
CA GLU A 36 -28.02 -2.55 21.24
C GLU A 36 -27.21 -3.80 20.87
N ARG A 37 -27.85 -4.89 20.45
CA ARG A 37 -27.15 -6.07 19.90
C ARG A 37 -26.54 -5.75 18.53
N GLU A 38 -27.31 -5.16 17.63
CA GLU A 38 -26.84 -4.74 16.30
C GLU A 38 -25.66 -3.76 16.43
N ARG A 39 -25.81 -2.71 17.24
CA ARG A 39 -24.75 -1.74 17.52
C ARG A 39 -23.46 -2.40 18.05
N ARG A 40 -23.57 -3.40 18.93
CA ARG A 40 -22.39 -4.13 19.43
C ARG A 40 -21.76 -5.02 18.37
N GLY A 41 -22.57 -5.62 17.49
CA GLY A 41 -22.10 -6.38 16.34
C GLY A 41 -21.30 -5.51 15.38
N GLU A 42 -21.86 -4.37 14.98
CA GLU A 42 -21.19 -3.39 14.11
C GLU A 42 -19.85 -2.92 14.69
N ILE A 43 -19.79 -2.63 16.00
CA ILE A 43 -18.53 -2.27 16.67
C ILE A 43 -17.53 -3.43 16.60
N ALA A 44 -17.96 -4.66 16.87
CA ALA A 44 -17.08 -5.83 16.81
C ALA A 44 -16.53 -6.06 15.40
N GLU A 45 -17.38 -5.95 14.37
CA GLU A 45 -16.98 -6.05 12.97
C GLU A 45 -15.97 -4.96 12.60
N ALA A 46 -16.25 -3.70 12.93
CA ALA A 46 -15.35 -2.59 12.68
C ALA A 46 -13.99 -2.78 13.40
N THR A 47 -13.98 -3.29 14.63
CA THR A 47 -12.73 -3.59 15.34
C THR A 47 -11.95 -4.73 14.68
N SER A 48 -12.64 -5.75 14.17
CA SER A 48 -11.99 -6.86 13.44
C SER A 48 -11.36 -6.37 12.14
N GLN A 49 -12.08 -5.56 11.36
CA GLN A 49 -11.55 -4.95 10.13
C GLN A 49 -10.34 -4.05 10.41
N LEU A 50 -10.36 -3.30 11.52
CA LEU A 50 -9.22 -2.47 11.92
C LEU A 50 -7.99 -3.32 12.28
N MET A 51 -8.17 -4.43 13.01
CA MET A 51 -7.07 -5.36 13.30
C MET A 51 -6.45 -5.91 12.02
N GLU A 52 -7.28 -6.35 11.08
CA GLU A 52 -6.84 -6.85 9.78
C GLU A 52 -6.07 -5.79 8.97
N ALA A 53 -6.58 -4.56 8.90
CA ALA A 53 -5.94 -3.46 8.16
C ALA A 53 -4.56 -3.06 8.72
N ILE A 54 -4.33 -3.29 10.01
CA ILE A 54 -3.04 -3.04 10.68
C ILE A 54 -2.11 -4.27 10.54
N GLY A 55 -2.63 -5.42 10.12
CA GLY A 55 -1.89 -6.67 10.01
C GLY A 55 -1.65 -7.34 11.37
N LEU A 56 -2.56 -7.14 12.33
CA LEU A 56 -2.55 -7.87 13.59
C LEU A 56 -3.26 -9.21 13.42
N ASP A 57 -2.60 -10.29 13.85
CA ASP A 57 -3.19 -11.62 13.83
C ASP A 57 -4.45 -11.68 14.71
N ALA A 58 -5.47 -12.39 14.24
CA ALA A 58 -6.73 -12.61 14.98
C ALA A 58 -6.55 -13.38 16.30
N SER A 59 -5.38 -14.00 16.50
CA SER A 59 -4.98 -14.67 17.75
C SER A 59 -4.43 -13.70 18.81
N SER A 60 -4.12 -12.46 18.42
CA SER A 60 -3.59 -11.44 19.32
C SER A 60 -4.72 -10.89 20.20
N SER A 61 -4.69 -11.18 21.49
CA SER A 61 -5.66 -10.66 22.45
C SER A 61 -5.34 -9.21 22.81
N VAL A 62 -5.67 -8.29 21.91
CA VAL A 62 -5.47 -6.85 22.11
C VAL A 62 -6.76 -6.22 22.64
N SER A 63 -6.65 -5.41 23.70
CA SER A 63 -7.79 -4.60 24.14
C SER A 63 -8.13 -3.52 23.09
N VAL A 64 -9.40 -3.14 22.99
CA VAL A 64 -9.84 -2.12 22.02
C VAL A 64 -9.07 -0.80 22.17
N SER A 65 -8.76 -0.39 23.40
CA SER A 65 -7.97 0.82 23.66
C SER A 65 -6.56 0.73 23.08
N ASN A 66 -5.91 -0.43 23.22
CA ASN A 66 -4.56 -0.64 22.71
C ASN A 66 -4.57 -0.74 21.18
N LEU A 67 -5.58 -1.39 20.61
CA LEU A 67 -5.77 -1.45 19.16
C LEU A 67 -5.86 -0.04 18.55
N LEU A 68 -6.65 0.86 19.15
CA LEU A 68 -6.77 2.23 18.67
C LEU A 68 -5.46 3.02 18.75
N ASN A 69 -4.68 2.83 19.82
CA ASN A 69 -3.36 3.46 19.93
C ASN A 69 -2.40 2.95 18.86
N ILE A 70 -2.35 1.63 18.66
CA ILE A 70 -1.54 1.00 17.61
C ILE A 70 -1.97 1.52 16.23
N ALA A 71 -3.27 1.64 15.99
CA ALA A 71 -3.82 2.18 14.75
C ALA A 71 -3.35 3.61 14.49
N LEU A 72 -3.41 4.48 15.50
CA LEU A 72 -2.95 5.85 15.40
C LEU A 72 -1.46 5.93 15.08
N ASP A 73 -0.63 5.13 15.74
CA ASP A 73 0.81 5.13 15.50
C ASP A 73 1.16 4.54 14.13
N HIS A 74 0.43 3.50 13.70
CA HIS A 74 0.55 2.95 12.35
C HIS A 74 0.17 3.99 11.27
N ILE A 75 -0.89 4.76 11.48
CA ILE A 75 -1.29 5.86 10.60
C ILE A 75 -0.23 6.96 10.59
N LYS A 76 0.28 7.39 11.76
CA LYS A 76 1.34 8.39 11.85
C LYS A 76 2.58 7.94 11.09
N ASN A 77 3.04 6.70 11.31
CA ASN A 77 4.23 6.17 10.65
C ASN A 77 4.06 6.03 9.14
N LYS A 78 2.85 5.73 8.65
CA LYS A 78 2.55 5.69 7.21
C LYS A 78 2.41 7.07 6.58
N LEU A 79 1.88 8.05 7.31
CA LEU A 79 1.72 9.44 6.86
C LEU A 79 3.02 10.23 6.94
N THR A 80 3.88 9.93 7.91
CA THR A 80 5.22 10.50 7.94
C THR A 80 6.06 9.80 6.88
N PRO A 81 6.64 10.52 5.91
CA PRO A 81 7.59 9.91 4.99
C PRO A 81 8.77 9.40 5.82
N THR A 82 8.83 8.08 6.01
CA THR A 82 9.83 7.38 6.85
C THR A 82 11.26 7.63 6.39
N GLN A 83 11.42 8.19 5.20
CA GLN A 83 12.59 8.91 4.73
C GLN A 83 12.07 10.09 3.92
N SER A 84 12.46 11.33 4.26
CA SER A 84 12.15 12.46 3.38
C SER A 84 12.73 12.17 2.00
N ILE A 85 12.07 12.58 0.93
CA ILE A 85 12.55 12.39 -0.45
C ILE A 85 14.01 12.83 -0.59
N GLU A 86 14.42 13.86 0.16
CA GLU A 86 15.80 14.36 0.22
C GLU A 86 16.78 13.34 0.80
N THR A 87 16.42 12.62 1.87
CA THR A 87 17.27 11.57 2.44
C THR A 87 17.45 10.39 1.46
N LEU A 88 16.41 10.03 0.72
CA LEU A 88 16.48 9.01 -0.35
C LEU A 88 17.36 9.49 -1.52
N ARG A 89 17.21 10.74 -1.95
CA ARG A 89 18.05 11.34 -3.00
C ARG A 89 19.52 11.36 -2.60
N LYS A 90 19.83 11.81 -1.39
CA LYS A 90 21.20 11.85 -0.86
C LYS A 90 21.82 10.45 -0.84
N ARG A 91 21.08 9.44 -0.37
CA ARG A 91 21.55 8.05 -0.39
C ARG A 91 21.78 7.53 -1.81
N ASN A 92 20.94 7.92 -2.76
CA ASN A 92 21.10 7.54 -4.17
C ASN A 92 22.36 8.18 -4.77
N ASP A 93 22.64 9.45 -4.46
CA ASP A 93 23.86 10.14 -4.89
C ASP A 93 25.13 9.47 -4.32
N ASP A 94 25.09 9.05 -3.06
CA ASP A 94 26.21 8.34 -2.42
C ASP A 94 26.44 6.97 -3.06
N LEU A 95 25.38 6.21 -3.32
CA LEU A 95 25.46 4.93 -4.05
C LEU A 95 25.99 5.12 -5.49
N CYS A 96 25.56 6.17 -6.19
CA CYS A 96 26.06 6.47 -7.54
C CYS A 96 27.57 6.73 -7.54
N LYS A 97 28.09 7.45 -6.54
CA LYS A 97 29.55 7.67 -6.40
C LYS A 97 30.29 6.37 -6.14
N GLU A 98 29.77 5.53 -5.25
CA GLU A 98 30.38 4.23 -4.93
C GLU A 98 30.44 3.32 -6.15
N ILE A 99 29.37 3.27 -6.95
CA ILE A 99 29.36 2.54 -8.23
C ILE A 99 30.44 3.08 -9.16
N GLN A 100 30.53 4.41 -9.32
CA GLN A 100 31.52 5.03 -10.20
C GLN A 100 32.96 4.75 -9.75
N ASP A 101 33.23 4.77 -8.45
CA ASP A 101 34.55 4.45 -7.90
C ASP A 101 34.92 2.98 -8.14
N LEU A 102 33.97 2.06 -7.96
CA LEU A 102 34.16 0.64 -8.23
C LEU A 102 34.39 0.37 -9.72
N GLU A 103 33.66 1.01 -10.62
CA GLU A 103 33.86 0.92 -12.08
C GLU A 103 35.25 1.46 -12.49
N ASN A 104 35.67 2.57 -11.87
CA ASN A 104 37.00 3.12 -12.07
C ASN A 104 38.10 2.17 -11.59
N LEU A 105 37.90 1.46 -10.49
CA LEU A 105 38.84 0.44 -9.99
C LEU A 105 38.89 -0.77 -10.93
N LEU A 106 37.74 -1.28 -11.37
CA LEU A 106 37.64 -2.39 -12.32
C LEU A 106 38.32 -2.06 -13.65
N SER A 107 38.06 -0.89 -14.22
CA SER A 107 38.67 -0.47 -15.49
C SER A 107 40.19 -0.33 -15.38
N LYS A 108 40.71 0.14 -14.23
CA LYS A 108 42.16 0.19 -13.96
C LYS A 108 42.77 -1.21 -13.84
N GLN A 109 42.08 -2.16 -13.21
CA GLN A 109 42.55 -3.56 -13.13
C GLN A 109 42.60 -4.22 -14.50
N GLN A 110 41.55 -4.06 -15.33
CA GLN A 110 41.52 -4.60 -16.69
C GLN A 110 42.63 -4.02 -17.57
N LYS A 111 42.93 -2.72 -17.45
CA LYS A 111 44.04 -2.07 -18.16
C LYS A 111 45.42 -2.61 -17.75
N LYS A 112 45.61 -2.96 -16.47
CA LYS A 112 46.85 -3.60 -15.99
C LYS A 112 47.02 -5.01 -16.56
N GLN A 113 45.98 -5.84 -16.50
CA GLN A 113 46.02 -7.20 -17.06
C GLN A 113 46.31 -7.23 -18.58
N LYS A 114 45.78 -6.27 -19.35
CA LYS A 114 46.10 -6.12 -20.78
C LYS A 114 47.54 -5.70 -21.05
N LYS A 115 48.16 -4.89 -20.18
CA LYS A 115 49.58 -4.48 -20.33
C LYS A 115 50.55 -5.61 -19.97
N ASP A 116 50.21 -6.40 -18.96
CA ASP A 116 51.09 -7.49 -18.51
C ASP A 116 51.06 -8.68 -19.49
N SER A 117 49.92 -8.93 -20.14
CA SER A 117 49.78 -9.97 -21.18
C SER A 117 50.37 -9.59 -22.55
N SER A 118 50.69 -8.32 -22.82
CA SER A 118 51.27 -7.87 -24.09
C SER A 118 52.81 -7.74 -24.09
N SER A 119 53.49 -8.03 -22.97
CA SER A 119 54.94 -7.84 -22.84
C SER A 119 55.79 -9.07 -23.19
N SER A 120 55.18 -10.23 -23.43
CA SER A 120 55.87 -11.45 -23.89
C SER A 120 56.07 -11.46 -25.42
N LYS A 121 56.86 -10.51 -25.94
CA LYS A 121 57.43 -10.61 -27.30
C LYS A 121 58.51 -11.70 -27.33
N THR A 122 58.11 -12.94 -27.60
CA THR A 122 59.07 -13.93 -28.12
C THR A 122 59.30 -13.67 -29.61
N ASN A 123 60.53 -13.34 -29.97
CA ASN A 123 61.00 -13.31 -31.36
C ASN A 123 60.77 -14.68 -32.00
N LYS A 124 59.83 -14.79 -32.96
CA LYS A 124 59.76 -15.93 -33.88
C LYS A 124 59.87 -15.43 -35.31
N ARG A 125 61.07 -15.66 -35.87
CA ARG A 125 61.32 -15.63 -37.31
C ARG A 125 60.33 -16.57 -38.01
N GLY A 126 59.88 -16.13 -39.19
CA GLY A 126 58.63 -16.53 -39.80
C GLY A 126 58.49 -17.98 -40.22
N ILE A 127 57.23 -18.36 -40.41
CA ILE A 127 56.80 -19.49 -41.24
C ILE A 127 55.57 -19.00 -42.01
N LYS A 128 55.70 -18.94 -43.34
CA LYS A 128 54.58 -18.73 -44.27
C LYS A 128 53.76 -20.02 -44.37
N ARG A 129 52.44 -19.96 -44.12
CA ARG A 129 51.41 -20.89 -44.64
C ARG A 129 50.12 -20.06 -44.79
N LYS A 130 49.72 -19.75 -46.02
CA LYS A 130 48.67 -20.42 -46.82
C LYS A 130 47.30 -20.30 -46.14
N ALA A 131 46.47 -19.46 -46.76
CA ALA A 131 45.05 -19.29 -46.50
C ALA A 131 44.31 -20.61 -46.72
N GLU A 132 43.35 -20.88 -45.83
CA GLU A 132 42.06 -21.55 -46.09
C GLU A 132 41.41 -21.85 -44.72
N ASN A 133 40.41 -21.04 -44.35
CA ASN A 133 39.08 -21.47 -43.93
C ASN A 133 38.34 -20.34 -43.19
N GLU A 134 37.09 -20.17 -43.62
CA GLU A 134 36.05 -19.25 -43.15
C GLU A 134 35.61 -19.49 -41.69
N PRO A 135 34.82 -18.58 -41.10
CA PRO A 135 34.90 -18.23 -39.68
C PRO A 135 33.95 -19.07 -38.80
N PRO A 136 34.25 -19.26 -37.50
CA PRO A 136 33.19 -19.52 -36.54
C PRO A 136 32.57 -18.20 -36.10
N SER A 137 31.38 -17.94 -36.65
CA SER A 137 30.35 -17.08 -36.08
C SER A 137 30.04 -17.48 -34.64
N ASN A 138 30.39 -16.63 -33.67
CA ASN A 138 29.77 -16.64 -32.35
C ASN A 138 28.97 -15.35 -32.18
N ILE A 139 27.73 -15.44 -32.66
CA ILE A 139 26.62 -14.57 -32.32
C ILE A 139 26.37 -14.78 -30.82
N ILE A 140 26.71 -13.79 -30.00
CA ILE A 140 26.15 -13.70 -28.66
C ILE A 140 24.79 -13.04 -28.86
N GLU A 141 23.74 -13.82 -28.68
CA GLU A 141 22.36 -13.34 -28.64
C GLU A 141 22.22 -12.28 -27.55
N GLU A 142 21.95 -11.04 -27.95
CA GLU A 142 21.40 -10.03 -27.07
C GLU A 142 20.01 -10.50 -26.64
N GLN A 143 19.90 -11.06 -25.43
CA GLN A 143 18.59 -11.22 -24.81
C GLN A 143 18.10 -9.84 -24.35
N ASP A 144 17.34 -9.23 -25.24
CA ASP A 144 16.45 -8.09 -25.03
C ASP A 144 15.42 -8.45 -23.94
N ASN A 145 15.78 -8.27 -22.67
CA ASN A 145 14.84 -8.30 -21.55
C ASN A 145 14.01 -7.00 -21.53
N LYS A 146 13.15 -6.83 -22.54
CA LYS A 146 12.02 -5.89 -22.48
C LYS A 146 10.97 -6.47 -21.54
N ARG A 147 11.12 -6.21 -20.25
CA ARG A 147 10.06 -6.40 -19.27
C ARG A 147 8.94 -5.41 -19.60
N PHE A 148 7.91 -5.94 -20.25
CA PHE A 148 6.66 -5.24 -20.54
C PHE A 148 6.11 -4.68 -19.22
N VAL A 149 6.09 -3.36 -19.10
CA VAL A 149 5.38 -2.65 -18.04
C VAL A 149 3.92 -2.66 -18.45
N GLU A 150 3.10 -3.49 -17.80
CA GLU A 150 1.65 -3.33 -17.83
C GLU A 150 1.31 -1.98 -17.21
N LYS A 151 0.99 -1.00 -18.07
CA LYS A 151 0.24 0.19 -17.65
C LYS A 151 -1.21 -0.25 -17.45
N SER A 152 -1.62 -0.44 -16.20
CA SER A 152 -3.04 -0.35 -15.86
C SER A 152 -3.40 1.13 -15.77
N GLU A 153 -3.95 1.62 -16.86
CA GLU A 153 -4.72 2.87 -16.94
C GLU A 153 -6.00 2.67 -16.12
N TYR A 154 -6.13 3.39 -15.01
CA TYR A 154 -7.41 3.50 -14.29
C TYR A 154 -7.62 4.98 -14.01
N ASP A 155 -8.27 5.63 -14.97
CA ASP A 155 -8.87 6.94 -14.80
C ASP A 155 -10.05 6.79 -13.82
N PHE A 156 -9.82 7.17 -12.56
CA PHE A 156 -10.88 7.38 -11.60
C PHE A 156 -11.21 8.87 -11.61
N GLU A 157 -12.13 9.27 -12.50
CA GLU A 157 -12.74 10.60 -12.43
C GLU A 157 -13.51 10.70 -11.11
N MET A 158 -12.93 11.41 -10.15
CA MET A 158 -13.59 11.73 -8.90
C MET A 158 -14.41 13.01 -9.13
N GLU A 159 -15.70 12.84 -9.42
CA GLU A 159 -16.68 13.94 -9.37
C GLU A 159 -16.57 14.62 -8.00
N SER A 160 -16.09 15.86 -8.02
CA SER A 160 -15.66 16.60 -6.83
C SER A 160 -16.78 17.46 -6.21
N ASP A 161 -18.04 17.22 -6.57
CA ASP A 161 -19.07 18.27 -6.41
C ASP A 161 -20.07 18.10 -5.26
N ASP A 162 -20.04 17.01 -4.47
CA ASP A 162 -21.09 16.79 -3.45
C ASP A 162 -20.66 16.84 -1.98
N LEU A 163 -19.46 17.35 -1.66
CA LEU A 163 -18.95 17.37 -0.27
C LEU A 163 -19.25 18.65 0.55
N TRP A 164 -19.94 19.64 0.00
CA TRP A 164 -20.16 20.94 0.67
C TRP A 164 -21.62 21.29 1.03
N SER A 165 -22.56 20.38 0.91
CA SER A 165 -23.99 20.66 1.18
C SER A 165 -24.49 20.33 2.59
N CYS A 166 -23.64 19.87 3.53
CA CYS A 166 -24.07 19.51 4.89
C CYS A 166 -23.61 20.45 6.03
N LEU A 167 -23.05 21.62 5.72
CA LEU A 167 -22.79 22.67 6.71
C LEU A 167 -23.71 23.87 6.47
N GLY A 168 -24.95 23.74 6.95
CA GLY A 168 -25.97 24.79 7.00
C GLY A 168 -27.03 24.46 8.03
#